data_AF-A0AA37SYZ7-F1
#
_entry.id   AF-A0AA37SYZ7-F1
#
_cell.length_a   1.000
_cell.length_b   1.000
_cell.length_c   1.000
_cell.angle_alpha   90.00
_cell.angle_beta   90.00
_cell.angle_gamma   90.00
#
_symmetry.space_group_name_H-M   'P 1'
#
loop_
_entity.id
_entity.type
_entity.pdbx_description
1 polymer ?
#
loop_
_entity_poly.entity_id
_entity_poly.type
_entity_poly.pdbx_seq_one_letter_code
_entity_poly.pdbx_strand_id
1 'polypeptide(L)'
;MTTIEILGFTSAFLTTFSFLPQAIQVIKTRDTASLSLAMYSIFTVGVAGWLAYGIFKQDSAVIVANMVTLLLSACILSMKLYNDFATKKTENSQELDDSALALQDKCCTHECIS
;
A
#
# COMPACT_ATOMS: atom_id res chain seq x y z
N MET A 1 -24.30 19.50 21.08
CA MET A 1 -24.18 18.33 20.19
C MET A 1 -25.58 17.83 19.86
N THR A 2 -25.96 17.89 18.61
CA THR A 2 -27.21 17.34 18.04
C THR A 2 -27.05 15.83 17.82
N THR A 3 -28.17 15.12 17.65
CA THR A 3 -28.17 13.68 17.33
C THR A 3 -27.39 13.36 16.05
N ILE A 4 -27.44 14.25 15.05
CA ILE A 4 -26.71 14.11 13.78
C ILE A 4 -25.20 14.17 14.01
N GLU A 5 -24.71 15.11 14.85
CA GLU A 5 -23.28 15.22 15.16
C GLU A 5 -22.76 13.99 15.91
N ILE A 6 -23.53 13.45 16.86
CA ILE A 6 -23.15 12.24 17.60
C ILE A 6 -23.05 11.03 16.67
N LEU A 7 -24.02 10.87 15.75
CA LEU A 7 -23.98 9.82 14.73
C LEU A 7 -22.76 10.00 13.81
N GLY A 8 -22.50 11.22 13.34
CA GLY A 8 -21.34 11.54 12.50
C GLY A 8 -20.01 11.17 13.17
N PHE A 9 -19.81 11.58 14.42
CA PHE A 9 -18.59 11.24 15.18
C PHE A 9 -18.48 9.75 15.47
N THR A 10 -19.59 9.08 15.79
CA THR A 10 -19.59 7.63 16.09
C THR A 10 -19.29 6.82 14.84
N SER A 11 -19.90 7.17 13.70
CA SER A 11 -19.59 6.54 12.40
C SER A 11 -18.15 6.78 11.98
N ALA A 12 -17.65 8.00 12.12
CA ALA A 12 -16.24 8.34 11.87
C ALA A 12 -15.28 7.53 12.75
N PHE A 13 -15.59 7.41 14.04
CA PHE A 13 -14.80 6.63 14.98
C PHE A 13 -14.78 5.15 14.62
N LEU A 14 -15.95 4.53 14.42
CA LEU A 14 -16.08 3.11 14.10
C LEU A 14 -15.36 2.74 12.80
N THR A 15 -15.52 3.55 11.75
CA THR A 15 -14.86 3.32 10.46
C THR A 15 -13.35 3.52 10.56
N THR A 16 -12.87 4.53 11.28
CA THR A 16 -11.41 4.71 11.48
C THR A 16 -10.82 3.56 12.29
N PHE A 17 -11.51 3.12 13.34
CA PHE A 17 -11.08 2.00 14.18
C PHE A 17 -11.10 0.65 13.47
N SER A 18 -11.95 0.44 12.46
CA SER A 18 -11.94 -0.83 11.72
C SER A 18 -10.68 -1.01 10.88
N PHE A 19 -10.09 0.10 10.39
CA PHE A 19 -8.83 0.07 9.63
C PHE A 19 -7.59 -0.04 10.52
N LEU A 20 -7.69 0.32 11.80
CA LEU A 20 -6.55 0.39 12.70
C LEU A 20 -5.91 -0.99 13.00
N PRO A 21 -6.65 -2.07 13.32
CA PRO A 21 -6.08 -3.40 13.51
C PRO A 21 -5.32 -3.90 12.28
N GLN A 22 -5.88 -3.69 11.09
CA GLN A 22 -5.25 -4.08 9.83
C GLN A 22 -3.96 -3.29 9.60
N ALA A 23 -3.96 -1.98 9.85
CA ALA A 23 -2.78 -1.13 9.76
C ALA A 23 -1.68 -1.57 10.73
N ILE A 24 -2.03 -1.82 11.99
CA ILE A 24 -1.08 -2.29 13.02
C ILE A 24 -0.47 -3.64 12.62
N GLN A 25 -1.28 -4.57 12.11
CA GLN A 25 -0.79 -5.87 11.70
C GLN A 25 0.23 -5.74 10.57
N VAL A 26 -0.08 -4.96 9.53
CA VAL A 26 0.83 -4.73 8.39
C VAL A 26 2.12 -4.05 8.83
N ILE A 27 2.04 -3.03 9.69
CA ILE A 27 3.22 -2.32 10.21
C ILE A 27 4.09 -3.28 11.05
N LYS A 28 3.47 -4.16 11.84
CA LYS A 28 4.17 -5.10 12.72
C LYS A 28 4.80 -6.26 11.96
N THR A 29 4.09 -6.86 10.99
CA THR A 29 4.61 -8.00 10.23
C THR A 29 5.53 -7.57 9.09
N ARG A 30 5.38 -6.34 8.59
CA ARG A 30 5.99 -5.84 7.34
C ARG A 30 5.73 -6.73 6.13
N ASP A 31 4.79 -7.67 6.25
CA ASP A 31 4.35 -8.51 5.14
C ASP A 31 3.32 -7.74 4.34
N THR A 32 3.79 -7.14 3.26
CA THR A 32 2.95 -6.42 2.30
C THR A 32 2.76 -7.22 1.01
N ALA A 33 3.23 -8.48 0.93
CA ALA A 33 3.20 -9.27 -0.30
C ALA A 33 1.76 -9.60 -0.72
N SER A 34 0.89 -9.87 0.26
CA SER A 34 -0.54 -10.15 0.06
C SER A 34 -1.40 -8.91 -0.23
N LEU A 35 -0.85 -7.70 -0.05
CA LEU A 35 -1.59 -6.46 -0.26
C LEU A 35 -1.53 -6.02 -1.72
N SER A 36 -2.65 -5.51 -2.24
CA SER A 36 -2.69 -4.92 -3.59
C SER A 36 -2.23 -3.46 -3.56
N LEU A 37 -1.14 -3.16 -4.29
CA LEU A 37 -0.64 -1.80 -4.45
C LEU A 37 -1.69 -0.88 -5.11
N ALA A 38 -2.39 -1.39 -6.12
CA ALA A 38 -3.42 -0.65 -6.85
C ALA A 38 -4.59 -0.26 -5.92
N MET A 39 -5.05 -1.21 -5.09
CA MET A 39 -6.14 -0.98 -4.15
C MET A 39 -5.79 0.12 -3.14
N TYR A 40 -4.61 0.03 -2.52
CA TYR A 40 -4.17 1.05 -1.55
C TYR A 40 -3.91 2.41 -2.21
N SER A 41 -3.41 2.44 -3.44
CA SER A 41 -3.21 3.70 -4.18
C SER A 41 -4.54 4.42 -4.43
N ILE A 42 -5.53 3.69 -4.97
CA ILE A 42 -6.88 4.24 -5.22
C ILE A 42 -7.53 4.66 -3.90
N PHE A 43 -7.42 3.85 -2.86
CA PHE A 43 -7.96 4.16 -1.53
C PHE A 43 -7.36 5.45 -0.95
N THR A 44 -6.04 5.60 -0.97
CA THR A 44 -5.36 6.80 -0.46
C THR A 44 -5.78 8.06 -1.23
N VAL A 45 -5.90 8.00 -2.56
CA VAL A 45 -6.40 9.12 -3.37
C VAL A 45 -7.87 9.44 -3.04
N GLY A 46 -8.71 8.42 -2.89
CA GLY A 46 -10.11 8.59 -2.50
C GLY A 46 -10.28 9.28 -1.15
N VAL A 47 -9.51 8.85 -0.13
CA VAL A 47 -9.51 9.46 1.21
C VAL A 47 -9.02 10.91 1.16
N ALA A 48 -8.00 11.22 0.36
CA ALA A 48 -7.55 12.60 0.15
C ALA A 48 -8.65 13.47 -0.49
N GLY A 49 -9.40 12.92 -1.45
CA GLY A 49 -10.58 13.57 -2.02
C GLY A 49 -11.68 13.84 -1.01
N TRP A 50 -11.99 12.86 -0.14
CA TRP A 50 -12.95 13.03 0.95
C TRP A 50 -12.51 14.06 1.99
N LEU A 51 -11.22 14.12 2.30
CA LEU A 51 -10.67 15.15 3.18
C LEU A 51 -10.86 16.55 2.57
N ALA A 52 -10.51 16.73 1.29
CA ALA A 52 -10.74 17.98 0.58
C ALA A 52 -12.22 18.36 0.57
N TYR A 53 -13.11 17.41 0.28
CA TYR A 53 -14.55 17.60 0.34
C TYR A 53 -15.02 18.05 1.75
N GLY A 54 -14.55 17.39 2.81
CA GLY A 54 -14.87 17.74 4.19
C GLY A 54 -14.45 19.17 4.54
N ILE A 55 -13.26 19.61 4.09
CA ILE A 55 -12.78 20.99 4.26
C ILE A 55 -13.70 21.99 3.56
N PHE A 56 -14.07 21.74 2.30
CA PHE A 56 -15.01 22.61 1.59
C PHE A 56 -16.39 22.65 2.25
N LYS A 57 -16.83 21.52 2.82
CA LYS A 57 -18.12 21.42 3.49
C LYS A 57 -18.11 21.94 4.94
N GLN A 58 -16.93 22.24 5.48
CA GLN A 58 -16.72 22.61 6.90
C GLN A 58 -17.25 21.55 7.87
N ASP A 59 -17.18 20.27 7.49
CA ASP A 59 -17.62 19.13 8.32
C ASP A 59 -16.44 18.58 9.13
N SER A 60 -16.42 18.91 10.42
CA SER A 60 -15.33 18.50 11.32
C SER A 60 -15.22 16.99 11.50
N ALA A 61 -16.33 16.24 11.46
CA ALA A 61 -16.31 14.78 11.60
C ALA A 61 -15.66 14.12 10.38
N VAL A 62 -16.03 14.56 9.17
CA VAL A 62 -15.44 14.08 7.91
C VAL A 62 -13.96 14.45 7.82
N ILE A 63 -13.58 15.66 8.22
CA ILE A 63 -12.19 16.13 8.22
C ILE A 63 -11.33 15.25 9.14
N VAL A 64 -11.74 15.10 10.41
CA VAL A 64 -10.95 14.35 11.41
C VAL A 64 -10.81 12.88 11.01
N ALA A 65 -11.89 12.24 10.57
CA ALA A 65 -11.88 10.84 10.13
C ALA A 65 -10.89 10.62 8.98
N ASN A 66 -11.06 11.37 7.88
CA ASN A 66 -10.25 11.16 6.68
C ASN A 66 -8.81 11.60 6.89
N MET A 67 -8.52 12.57 7.76
CA MET A 67 -7.14 12.93 8.10
C MET A 67 -6.40 11.76 8.76
N VAL A 68 -7.01 11.10 9.75
CA VAL A 68 -6.41 9.93 10.41
C VAL A 68 -6.25 8.76 9.44
N THR A 69 -7.29 8.46 8.66
CA THR A 69 -7.24 7.40 7.63
C THR A 69 -6.18 7.68 6.57
N LEU A 70 -5.99 8.94 6.15
CA LEU A 70 -4.99 9.31 5.16
C LEU A 70 -3.58 9.04 5.68
N LEU A 71 -3.28 9.40 6.92
CA LEU A 71 -1.98 9.14 7.55
C LEU A 71 -1.68 7.63 7.64
N LEU A 72 -2.65 6.83 8.08
CA LEU A 72 -2.50 5.38 8.18
C LEU A 72 -2.31 4.74 6.80
N SER A 73 -3.14 5.10 5.83
CA SER A 73 -3.07 4.53 4.48
C SER A 73 -1.79 4.93 3.74
N ALA A 74 -1.33 6.18 3.88
CA ALA A 74 -0.08 6.64 3.30
C ALA A 74 1.14 5.90 3.88
N CYS A 75 1.14 5.61 5.19
CA CYS A 75 2.18 4.82 5.84
C CYS A 75 2.25 3.39 5.24
N ILE A 76 1.10 2.71 5.13
CA ILE A 76 1.02 1.37 4.54
C ILE A 76 1.44 1.37 3.07
N LEU A 77 0.94 2.34 2.28
CA LEU A 77 1.28 2.47 0.87
C LEU A 77 2.78 2.69 0.67
N SER A 78 3.42 3.51 1.52
CA SER A 78 4.87 3.74 1.47
C SER A 78 5.66 2.47 1.76
N MET A 79 5.24 1.68 2.76
CA MET A 79 5.86 0.38 3.06
C MET A 79 5.70 -0.60 1.90
N LYS A 80 4.49 -0.68 1.31
CA LYS A 80 4.21 -1.54 0.15
C LYS A 80 5.07 -1.16 -1.05
N LEU A 81 5.16 0.14 -1.37
CA LEU A 81 6.01 0.63 -2.45
C LEU A 81 7.47 0.25 -2.22
N TYR A 82 8.02 0.52 -1.03
CA TYR A 82 9.40 0.16 -0.70
C TYR A 82 9.66 -1.35 -0.87
N ASN A 83 8.77 -2.19 -0.35
CA ASN A 83 8.89 -3.64 -0.45
C ASN A 83 8.79 -4.13 -1.91
N ASP A 84 7.83 -3.61 -2.69
CA ASP A 84 7.66 -4.00 -4.10
C ASP A 84 8.86 -3.59 -4.96
N PHE A 85 9.44 -2.40 -4.71
CA PHE A 85 10.68 -1.99 -5.38
C PHE A 85 11.88 -2.87 -4.99
N ALA A 86 11.97 -3.26 -3.72
CA ALA A 86 13.02 -4.17 -3.26
C ALA A 86 12.90 -5.57 -3.89
N THR A 87 11.68 -6.13 -3.96
CA THR A 87 11.42 -7.44 -4.58
C THR A 87 11.76 -7.44 -6.07
N LYS A 88 11.29 -6.43 -6.83
CA LYS A 88 11.59 -6.31 -8.27
C LYS A 88 13.09 -6.23 -8.55
N LYS A 89 13.86 -5.57 -7.69
CA LYS A 89 15.32 -5.47 -7.85
C LYS A 89 15.99 -6.85 -7.75
N THR A 90 15.54 -7.68 -6.81
CA THR A 90 16.04 -9.06 -6.62
C THR A 90 15.66 -9.94 -7.81
N GLU A 91 14.40 -9.88 -8.26
CA GLU A 91 13.92 -10.64 -9.43
C GLU A 91 14.72 -10.31 -10.70
N ASN A 92 14.92 -9.03 -11.00
CA ASN A 92 15.71 -8.60 -12.16
C ASN A 92 17.17 -9.08 -12.08
N SER A 93 17.75 -9.11 -10.88
CA SER A 93 19.15 -9.56 -10.70
C SER A 93 19.28 -11.06 -10.92
N GLN A 94 18.28 -11.83 -10.46
CA GLN A 94 18.22 -13.28 -10.64
C GLN A 94 17.95 -13.65 -12.11
N GLU A 95 17.06 -12.94 -12.80
CA GLU A 95 16.79 -13.15 -14.24
C GLU A 95 18.02 -12.86 -15.11
N LEU A 96 18.85 -11.87 -14.74
CA LEU A 96 20.12 -11.60 -15.41
C LEU A 96 21.13 -12.74 -15.21
N ASP A 97 21.23 -13.30 -14.02
CA ASP A 97 22.17 -14.39 -13.70
C ASP A 97 21.75 -15.70 -14.39
N ASP A 98 20.45 -16.03 -14.39
CA ASP A 98 19.89 -17.17 -15.11
C ASP A 98 20.09 -17.05 -16.63
N SER A 99 19.94 -15.84 -17.18
CA SER A 99 20.21 -15.57 -18.59
C SER A 99 21.69 -15.71 -18.95
N ALA A 100 22.60 -15.29 -18.06
CA ALA A 100 24.04 -15.43 -18.24
C ALA A 100 24.47 -16.90 -18.17
N LEU A 101 23.94 -17.67 -17.22
CA LEU A 101 24.19 -19.10 -17.08
C LEU A 101 23.70 -19.88 -18.32
N ALA A 102 22.51 -19.57 -18.82
CA ALA A 102 21.95 -20.20 -20.02
C ALA A 102 22.75 -19.89 -21.30
N LEU A 103 23.39 -18.72 -21.39
CA LEU A 103 24.31 -18.39 -22.49
C LEU A 103 25.63 -19.16 -22.37
N GLN A 104 26.15 -19.31 -21.15
CA GLN A 104 27.38 -20.05 -20.90
C GLN A 104 27.22 -21.54 -21.25
N ASP A 105 26.10 -22.16 -20.87
CA ASP A 105 25.80 -23.55 -21.21
C ASP A 105 25.68 -23.78 -22.73
N LYS A 106 25.13 -22.81 -23.48
CA LYS A 106 25.06 -22.85 -24.94
C LYS A 106 26.44 -22.77 -25.61
N CYS A 107 27.35 -21.93 -25.10
CA CYS A 107 28.73 -21.88 -25.59
C CYS A 107 29.46 -23.21 -25.31
N CYS A 108 29.37 -23.74 -24.08
CA CYS A 108 29.98 -25.02 -23.71
C CYS A 108 29.44 -26.20 -24.55
N THR A 109 28.14 -26.23 -24.86
CA THR A 109 27.58 -27.30 -25.71
C THR A 109 28.04 -27.20 -27.16
N HIS A 110 28.23 -25.99 -27.69
CA HIS A 110 28.70 -25.81 -29.07
C HIS A 110 30.20 -26.14 -29.23
N GLU A 111 31.03 -25.89 -28.21
CA GLU A 111 32.43 -26.31 -28.18
C GLU A 111 32.61 -27.83 -27.98
N CYS A 112 31.72 -28.50 -27.25
CA CYS A 112 31.78 -29.96 -27.07
C CYS A 112 31.37 -30.78 -28.32
N ILE A 113 30.69 -30.16 -29.31
CA ILE A 113 30.17 -30.85 -30.51
C ILE A 113 31.08 -30.62 -31.74
N SER A 114 32.01 -29.65 -31.70
CA SER A 114 33.04 -29.43 -32.75
C SER A 114 34.32 -30.19 -32.46
#